data_AF-A0A7S3CA12-F1
#
_entry.id   AF-A0A7S3CA12-F1
#
_cell.length_a   1.000
_cell.length_b   1.000
_cell.length_c   1.000
_cell.angle_alpha   90.00
_cell.angle_beta   90.00
_cell.angle_gamma   90.00
#
_symmetry.space_group_name_H-M   'P 1'
#
loop_
_entity.id
_entity.type
_entity.pdbx_description
1 polymer ?
#
loop_
_entity_poly.entity_id
_entity_poly.type
_entity_poly.pdbx_seq_one_letter_code
_entity_poly.pdbx_strand_id
1 'polypeptide(L)'
;MEVQTRSGPGGVADGGVFTSKACMNCGATQNLLKCSRCHQAWFCSVQCQKAYWPFHKSVCRRNDFADAIESTEPKFASWMRKHGKIAVLKDDEVERLERASKSGNGTKREDVMRSMYGRADPKPLAPSYTPEDLRRMGEAQERRALEAPGTASIADAAWAAIDIPRDLGLDCGPYKWCQTQAQVFVYVKLPPQPFSKYSAFGKSSKVEVMLEPTAMRVSWGGEELLGGELCREIKCDESTWFVSDGVVELALLKRYRRGLAYAKGETNANTYWKSVFANPEEKEALQVNHPPSKYYDTEWRMEEGGDGGGPGTARRSRR
;
A
#
# COMPACT_ATOMS: atom_id res chain seq x y z
N MET A 1 5.26 14.47 -68.66
CA MET A 1 4.83 15.56 -67.78
C MET A 1 4.52 14.91 -66.44
N GLU A 2 5.57 14.73 -65.63
CA GLU A 2 5.95 15.65 -64.53
C GLU A 2 5.00 15.45 -63.32
N VAL A 3 5.45 14.78 -62.24
CA VAL A 3 6.19 15.35 -61.08
C VAL A 3 5.22 16.19 -60.23
N GLN A 4 4.90 15.98 -58.94
CA GLN A 4 5.68 15.80 -57.69
C GLN A 4 4.66 15.46 -56.55
N THR A 5 4.89 14.50 -55.64
CA THR A 5 5.27 14.64 -54.20
C THR A 5 4.47 15.69 -53.38
N ARG A 6 4.00 15.54 -52.13
CA ARG A 6 4.59 14.91 -50.91
C ARG A 6 3.68 15.24 -49.68
N SER A 7 3.78 14.42 -48.61
CA SER A 7 3.67 14.77 -47.16
C SER A 7 2.31 14.70 -46.43
N GLY A 8 2.27 13.95 -45.30
CA GLY A 8 1.17 13.78 -44.31
C GLY A 8 0.99 14.99 -43.35
N PRO A 9 0.57 14.87 -42.06
CA PRO A 9 0.27 13.72 -41.19
C PRO A 9 -1.15 13.76 -40.53
N GLY A 10 -1.67 12.63 -40.04
CA GLY A 10 -2.96 12.56 -39.31
C GLY A 10 -2.77 12.00 -37.90
N GLY A 11 -2.87 12.88 -36.89
CA GLY A 11 -2.45 12.66 -35.51
C GLY A 11 -3.19 11.58 -34.72
N VAL A 12 -2.44 11.08 -33.73
CA VAL A 12 -2.89 10.26 -32.61
C VAL A 12 -3.89 11.04 -31.76
N ALA A 13 -5.10 10.50 -31.61
CA ALA A 13 -6.13 11.06 -30.75
C ALA A 13 -6.03 10.48 -29.33
N ASP A 14 -5.85 11.41 -28.40
CA ASP A 14 -5.73 11.29 -26.95
C ASP A 14 -6.92 10.57 -26.29
N GLY A 15 -6.63 9.81 -25.23
CA GLY A 15 -7.56 9.01 -24.45
C GLY A 15 -8.47 9.86 -23.56
N GLY A 16 -9.54 10.38 -24.16
CA GLY A 16 -10.64 11.00 -23.43
C GLY A 16 -11.56 9.95 -22.79
N VAL A 17 -11.42 9.73 -21.48
CA VAL A 17 -12.41 9.02 -20.66
C VAL A 17 -13.74 9.77 -20.74
N PHE A 18 -14.65 9.31 -21.60
CA PHE A 18 -16.04 9.72 -21.59
C PHE A 18 -16.66 9.25 -20.27
N THR A 19 -16.79 10.17 -19.30
CA THR A 19 -17.67 9.98 -18.14
C THR A 19 -19.11 10.09 -18.60
N SER A 20 -19.61 9.03 -19.23
CA SER A 20 -21.01 8.92 -19.62
C SER A 20 -21.89 8.96 -18.36
N LYS A 21 -22.52 10.11 -18.12
CA LYS A 21 -23.53 10.29 -17.07
C LYS A 21 -24.70 9.37 -17.40
N ALA A 22 -24.91 8.33 -16.60
CA ALA A 22 -25.98 7.37 -16.76
C ALA A 22 -26.63 7.08 -15.41
N CYS A 23 -27.88 6.62 -15.43
CA CYS A 23 -28.59 6.23 -14.22
C CYS A 23 -27.90 5.00 -13.61
N MET A 24 -27.52 5.10 -12.34
CA MET A 24 -26.85 4.02 -11.60
C MET A 24 -27.73 2.77 -11.41
N ASN A 25 -29.05 2.86 -11.59
CA ASN A 25 -29.96 1.74 -11.44
C ASN A 25 -30.31 1.05 -12.77
N CYS A 26 -30.62 1.84 -13.81
CA CYS A 26 -31.16 1.32 -15.08
C CYS A 26 -30.36 1.69 -16.33
N GLY A 27 -29.26 2.45 -16.18
CA GLY A 27 -28.39 2.84 -17.29
C GLY A 27 -28.94 3.93 -18.21
N ALA A 28 -30.15 4.45 -17.97
CA ALA A 28 -30.72 5.53 -18.77
C ALA A 28 -29.81 6.76 -18.80
N THR A 29 -29.65 7.39 -19.96
CA THR A 29 -28.76 8.55 -20.16
C THR A 29 -29.51 9.89 -20.21
N GLN A 30 -30.84 9.84 -20.23
CA GLN A 30 -31.72 11.01 -20.34
C GLN A 30 -32.41 11.31 -18.99
N ASN A 31 -32.78 12.57 -18.79
CA ASN A 31 -33.53 13.06 -17.62
C ASN A 31 -32.89 12.69 -16.27
N LEU A 32 -31.57 12.87 -16.17
CA LEU A 32 -30.81 12.50 -14.99
C LEU A 32 -30.90 13.56 -13.88
N LEU A 33 -31.34 13.11 -12.72
CA LEU A 33 -31.36 13.83 -11.45
C LEU A 33 -30.16 13.42 -10.62
N LYS A 34 -29.54 14.39 -9.92
CA LYS A 34 -28.47 14.09 -8.95
C LYS A 34 -29.07 13.70 -7.61
N CYS A 35 -28.40 12.80 -6.90
CA CYS A 35 -28.73 12.55 -5.50
C CYS A 35 -28.60 13.85 -4.70
N SER A 36 -29.66 14.32 -4.04
CA SER A 36 -29.70 15.59 -3.28
C SER A 36 -28.81 15.63 -2.04
N ARG A 37 -28.23 14.50 -1.61
CA ARG A 37 -27.37 14.43 -0.43
C ARG A 37 -25.88 14.48 -0.76
N CYS A 38 -25.44 13.75 -1.79
CA CYS A 38 -24.02 13.65 -2.14
C CYS A 38 -23.66 14.32 -3.47
N HIS A 39 -24.65 14.62 -4.31
CA HIS A 39 -24.51 15.21 -5.65
C HIS A 39 -23.60 14.43 -6.62
N GLN A 40 -23.20 13.21 -6.26
CA GLN A 40 -22.24 12.37 -7.00
C GLN A 40 -22.91 11.28 -7.86
N ALA A 41 -24.06 10.75 -7.42
CA ALA A 41 -24.79 9.72 -8.17
C ALA A 41 -25.93 10.34 -9.00
N TRP A 42 -26.19 9.73 -10.16
CA TRP A 42 -27.22 10.14 -11.11
C TRP A 42 -28.34 9.09 -11.22
N PHE A 43 -29.59 9.53 -11.27
CA PHE A 43 -30.77 8.69 -11.37
C PHE A 43 -31.78 9.30 -12.33
N CYS A 44 -32.43 8.50 -13.19
CA CYS A 44 -33.47 9.03 -14.09
C CYS A 44 -34.81 9.30 -13.38
N SER A 45 -35.01 8.75 -12.18
CA SER A 45 -36.22 8.94 -11.38
C SER A 45 -35.99 8.67 -9.89
N VAL A 46 -36.88 9.17 -9.04
CA VAL A 46 -36.90 8.87 -7.61
C VAL A 46 -37.10 7.38 -7.33
N GLN A 47 -37.83 6.67 -8.21
CA GLN A 47 -38.00 5.22 -8.13
C GLN A 47 -36.65 4.49 -8.32
N CYS A 48 -35.86 4.91 -9.31
CA CYS A 48 -34.51 4.37 -9.53
C CYS A 48 -33.56 4.69 -8.37
N GLN A 49 -33.66 5.87 -7.76
CA GLN A 49 -32.90 6.21 -6.57
C GLN A 49 -33.25 5.31 -5.38
N LYS A 50 -34.54 5.05 -5.13
CA LYS A 50 -35.02 4.18 -4.05
C LYS A 50 -34.61 2.73 -4.25
N ALA A 51 -34.71 2.21 -5.48
CA ALA A 51 -34.31 0.84 -5.82
C ALA A 51 -32.80 0.62 -5.58
N TYR A 52 -31.97 1.59 -5.96
CA TYR A 52 -30.51 1.51 -5.77
C TYR A 52 -30.04 2.01 -4.38
N TRP A 53 -30.95 2.45 -3.52
CA TRP A 53 -30.62 3.03 -2.22
C TRP A 53 -29.83 2.11 -1.29
N PRO A 54 -30.10 0.78 -1.19
CA PRO A 54 -29.32 -0.11 -0.34
C PRO A 54 -27.82 -0.10 -0.68
N PHE A 55 -27.49 -0.03 -1.97
CA PHE A 55 -26.11 0.01 -2.48
C PHE A 55 -25.52 1.42 -2.42
N HIS A 56 -26.33 2.45 -2.67
CA HIS A 56 -25.86 3.84 -2.65
C HIS A 56 -25.64 4.38 -1.23
N LYS A 57 -26.41 3.93 -0.22
CA LYS A 57 -26.39 4.48 1.14
C LYS A 57 -25.01 4.41 1.79
N SER A 58 -24.24 3.34 1.57
CA SER A 58 -22.89 3.15 2.13
C SER A 58 -21.87 4.16 1.58
N VAL A 59 -22.08 4.63 0.34
CA VAL A 59 -21.20 5.59 -0.35
C VAL A 59 -21.79 7.01 -0.38
N CYS A 60 -23.03 7.21 0.08
CA CYS A 60 -23.73 8.49 0.08
C CYS A 60 -23.25 9.39 1.23
N ARG A 61 -22.14 10.11 1.01
CA ARG A 61 -21.58 11.07 1.98
C ARG A 61 -21.98 12.51 1.62
N ARG A 62 -22.42 13.28 2.62
CA ARG A 62 -22.71 14.71 2.49
C ARG A 62 -21.40 15.49 2.51
N ASN A 63 -21.26 16.51 1.65
CA ASN A 63 -20.08 17.36 1.63
C ASN A 63 -20.47 18.76 2.12
N ASP A 64 -20.67 18.88 3.43
CA ASP A 64 -21.17 20.10 4.09
C ASP A 64 -20.30 21.33 3.77
N PHE A 65 -18.97 21.12 3.60
CA PHE A 65 -18.06 22.18 3.20
C PHE A 65 -18.34 22.66 1.77
N ALA A 66 -18.44 21.75 0.80
CA ALA A 66 -18.74 22.10 -0.59
C ALA A 66 -20.10 22.81 -0.73
N ASP A 67 -21.08 22.45 0.11
CA ASP A 67 -22.39 23.09 0.13
C ASP A 67 -22.33 24.51 0.72
N ALA A 68 -21.50 24.73 1.76
CA ALA A 68 -21.31 26.04 2.37
C ALA A 68 -20.60 27.04 1.44
N ILE A 69 -19.68 26.57 0.58
CA ILE A 69 -18.92 27.41 -0.36
C ILE A 69 -19.57 27.52 -1.75
N GLU A 70 -20.67 26.80 -2.03
CA GLU A 70 -21.27 26.79 -3.37
C GLU A 70 -21.82 28.16 -3.77
N SER A 71 -22.30 28.95 -2.81
CA SER A 71 -22.81 30.30 -3.05
C SER A 71 -21.70 31.30 -3.41
N THR A 72 -20.49 31.13 -2.87
CA THR A 72 -19.36 32.04 -3.06
C THR A 72 -18.42 31.58 -4.18
N GLU A 73 -18.15 30.27 -4.28
CA GLU A 73 -17.18 29.70 -5.23
C GLU A 73 -17.70 28.41 -5.91
N PRO A 74 -18.65 28.53 -6.86
CA PRO A 74 -19.31 27.37 -7.48
C PRO A 74 -18.37 26.47 -8.28
N LYS A 75 -17.31 27.04 -8.88
CA LYS A 75 -16.29 26.27 -9.62
C LYS A 75 -15.46 25.40 -8.67
N PHE A 76 -15.09 25.93 -7.50
CA PHE A 76 -14.31 25.20 -6.50
C PHE A 76 -15.17 24.13 -5.81
N ALA A 77 -16.42 24.44 -5.47
CA ALA A 77 -17.39 23.47 -4.97
C ALA A 77 -17.58 22.29 -5.95
N SER A 78 -17.72 22.56 -7.25
CA SER A 78 -17.83 21.52 -8.28
C SER A 78 -16.56 20.67 -8.41
N TRP A 79 -15.38 21.28 -8.30
CA TRP A 79 -14.10 20.58 -8.33
C TRP A 79 -13.93 19.66 -7.10
N MET A 80 -14.24 20.17 -5.91
CA MET A 80 -14.19 19.40 -4.65
C MET A 80 -15.09 18.17 -4.68
N ARG A 81 -16.33 18.31 -5.19
CA ARG A 81 -17.27 17.19 -5.34
C ARG A 81 -16.81 16.14 -6.36
N LYS A 82 -16.04 16.54 -7.38
CA LYS A 82 -15.51 15.63 -8.41
C LYS A 82 -14.33 14.79 -7.90
N HIS A 83 -13.50 15.34 -7.02
CA HIS A 83 -12.25 14.69 -6.60
C HIS A 83 -12.35 13.86 -5.32
N GLY A 84 -13.51 13.78 -4.66
CA GLY A 84 -13.73 12.90 -3.50
C GLY A 84 -12.82 13.19 -2.30
N LYS A 85 -12.07 14.28 -2.32
CA LYS A 85 -11.17 14.68 -1.24
C LYS A 85 -12.02 15.26 -0.12
N ILE A 86 -12.28 14.43 0.88
CA ILE A 86 -12.68 14.88 2.21
C ILE A 86 -11.58 15.84 2.66
N ALA A 87 -11.91 17.13 2.75
CA ALA A 87 -11.04 18.10 3.39
C ALA A 87 -11.02 17.78 4.88
N VAL A 88 -10.16 16.85 5.28
CA VAL A 88 -9.55 16.94 6.60
C VAL A 88 -8.63 18.16 6.47
N LEU A 89 -9.18 19.35 6.77
CA LEU A 89 -8.32 20.50 7.01
C LEU A 89 -7.39 20.06 8.14
N LYS A 90 -6.10 19.92 7.83
CA LYS A 90 -5.08 19.73 8.86
C LYS A 90 -5.21 20.91 9.83
N ASP A 91 -5.15 20.61 11.12
CA ASP A 91 -5.39 21.56 12.21
C ASP A 91 -4.62 22.89 12.05
N ASP A 92 -3.46 22.85 11.37
CA ASP A 92 -2.64 24.00 10.99
C ASP A 92 -3.41 25.12 10.23
N GLU A 93 -4.41 24.77 9.43
CA GLU A 93 -5.15 25.73 8.60
C GLU A 93 -6.29 26.40 9.39
N VAL A 94 -6.92 25.65 10.31
CA VAL A 94 -7.90 26.19 11.25
C VAL A 94 -7.21 27.11 12.26
N GLU A 95 -6.02 26.73 12.75
CA GLU A 95 -5.22 27.57 13.63
C GLU A 95 -4.73 28.85 12.93
N ARG A 96 -4.39 28.78 11.63
CA ARG A 96 -4.02 29.94 10.81
C ARG A 96 -5.20 30.89 10.61
N LEU A 97 -6.41 30.37 10.38
CA LEU A 97 -7.64 31.17 10.24
C LEU A 97 -8.11 31.76 11.57
N GLU A 98 -8.02 31.02 12.67
CA GLU A 98 -8.34 31.54 14.00
C GLU A 98 -7.37 32.65 14.41
N ARG A 99 -6.07 32.48 14.17
CA ARG A 99 -5.03 33.49 14.47
C ARG A 99 -5.23 34.77 13.64
N ALA A 100 -5.63 34.61 12.37
CA ALA A 100 -6.00 35.74 11.51
C ALA A 100 -7.26 36.47 12.00
N SER A 101 -8.26 35.74 12.50
CA SER A 101 -9.50 36.33 13.02
C SER A 101 -9.33 37.07 14.36
N LYS A 102 -8.38 36.63 15.21
CA LYS A 102 -8.11 37.18 16.54
C LYS A 102 -7.22 38.43 16.53
N SER A 103 -6.72 38.84 15.37
CA SER A 103 -5.83 40.00 15.23
C SER A 103 -6.66 41.29 15.12
N GLY A 104 -7.21 41.73 16.24
CA GLY A 104 -8.12 42.89 16.39
C GLY A 104 -7.49 44.27 16.24
N ASN A 105 -6.43 44.42 15.44
CA ASN A 105 -5.86 45.73 15.12
C ASN A 105 -5.63 45.83 13.61
N GLY A 106 -6.62 46.37 12.91
CA GLY A 106 -6.70 46.36 11.45
C GLY A 106 -5.70 47.29 10.79
N THR A 107 -4.47 46.84 10.59
CA THR A 107 -3.70 47.27 9.42
C THR A 107 -4.45 46.76 8.18
N LYS A 108 -4.84 47.67 7.28
CA LYS A 108 -5.56 47.29 6.06
C LYS A 108 -4.74 46.22 5.33
N ARG A 109 -5.42 45.21 4.79
CA ARG A 109 -4.82 44.12 4.00
C ARG A 109 -3.81 44.65 2.98
N GLU A 110 -4.11 45.80 2.38
CA GLU A 110 -3.26 46.51 1.42
C GLU A 110 -1.91 46.96 2.00
N ASP A 111 -1.87 47.42 3.25
CA ASP A 111 -0.64 47.90 3.90
C ASP A 111 0.24 46.75 4.37
N VAL A 112 -0.39 45.64 4.80
CA VAL A 112 0.33 44.38 5.08
C VAL A 112 0.91 43.79 3.79
N MET A 113 0.14 43.81 2.70
CA MET A 113 0.62 43.38 1.38
C MET A 113 1.76 44.30 0.88
N ARG A 114 1.64 45.62 1.02
CA ARG A 114 2.67 46.60 0.62
C ARG A 114 3.97 46.44 1.41
N SER A 115 3.87 46.16 2.71
CA SER A 115 5.01 45.85 3.58
C SER A 115 5.70 44.54 3.23
N MET A 116 4.96 43.51 2.82
CA MET A 116 5.52 42.21 2.43
C MET A 116 6.14 42.20 1.02
N TYR A 117 5.60 42.99 0.09
CA TYR A 117 6.04 43.06 -1.30
C TYR A 117 6.98 44.22 -1.61
N GLY A 118 7.39 45.03 -0.63
CA GLY A 118 8.48 46.00 -0.74
C GLY A 118 9.88 45.37 -0.90
N ARG A 119 9.97 44.19 -1.52
CA ARG A 119 11.22 43.59 -1.95
C ARG A 119 11.66 44.32 -3.21
N ALA A 120 12.89 44.84 -3.18
CA ALA A 120 13.54 45.58 -4.26
C ALA A 120 13.09 45.12 -5.65
N ASP A 121 12.57 46.06 -6.44
CA ASP A 121 12.39 45.87 -7.88
C ASP A 121 13.69 46.29 -8.58
N PRO A 122 14.21 45.46 -9.50
CA PRO A 122 13.66 44.18 -9.91
C PRO A 122 13.91 43.06 -8.89
N LYS A 123 12.89 42.23 -8.69
CA LYS A 123 12.95 41.04 -7.84
C LYS A 123 14.22 40.22 -8.15
N PRO A 124 15.05 39.89 -7.15
CA PRO A 124 16.26 39.10 -7.37
C PRO A 124 15.88 37.78 -8.05
N LEU A 125 16.65 37.42 -9.07
CA LEU A 125 16.43 36.20 -9.86
C LEU A 125 16.45 34.99 -8.92
N ALA A 126 15.56 34.03 -9.21
CA ALA A 126 15.58 32.77 -8.47
C ALA A 126 16.96 32.13 -8.60
N PRO A 127 17.52 31.55 -7.53
CA PRO A 127 18.81 30.86 -7.62
C PRO A 127 18.72 29.78 -8.69
N SER A 128 19.53 29.92 -9.74
CA SER A 128 19.65 28.94 -10.80
C SER A 128 20.62 27.86 -10.35
N TYR A 129 20.11 26.67 -10.08
CA TYR A 129 20.95 25.52 -9.79
C TYR A 129 21.28 24.79 -11.08
N THR A 130 22.54 24.43 -11.28
CA THR A 130 22.89 23.51 -12.38
C THR A 130 22.33 22.11 -12.07
N PRO A 131 22.14 21.24 -13.08
CA PRO A 131 21.75 19.84 -12.85
C PRO A 131 22.70 19.11 -11.89
N GLU A 132 23.98 19.47 -11.88
CA GLU A 132 24.99 18.93 -10.98
C GLU A 132 24.82 19.44 -9.54
N ASP A 133 24.48 20.72 -9.36
CA ASP A 133 24.17 21.29 -8.03
C ASP A 133 22.92 20.66 -7.43
N LEU A 134 21.88 20.43 -8.25
CA LEU A 134 20.67 19.72 -7.83
C LEU A 134 20.98 18.28 -7.40
N ARG A 135 21.86 17.58 -8.11
CA ARG A 135 22.33 16.24 -7.73
C ARG A 135 23.11 16.26 -6.42
N ARG A 136 24.08 17.18 -6.27
CA ARG A 136 24.87 17.33 -5.03
C ARG A 136 24.01 17.67 -3.82
N MET A 137 23.01 18.55 -3.98
CA MET A 137 22.06 18.87 -2.92
C MET A 137 21.16 17.67 -2.59
N GLY A 138 20.76 16.88 -3.58
CA GLY A 138 20.04 15.62 -3.39
C GLY A 138 20.86 14.60 -2.61
N GLU A 139 22.10 14.35 -3.03
CA GLU A 139 23.05 13.43 -2.36
C GLU A 139 23.38 13.88 -0.93
N ALA A 140 23.45 15.20 -0.67
CA ALA A 140 23.68 15.73 0.67
C ALA A 140 22.45 15.59 1.59
N GLN A 141 21.23 15.80 1.07
CA GLN A 141 20.00 15.51 1.82
C GLN A 141 19.85 14.02 2.10
N GLU A 142 20.23 13.18 1.14
CA GLU A 142 20.24 11.71 1.23
C GLU A 142 21.17 11.22 2.34
N ARG A 143 22.42 11.69 2.37
CA ARG A 143 23.38 11.37 3.43
C ARG A 143 22.86 11.81 4.80
N ARG A 144 22.29 13.02 4.90
CA ARG A 144 21.73 13.52 6.16
C ARG A 144 20.52 12.71 6.64
N ALA A 145 19.72 12.17 5.72
CA ALA A 145 18.59 11.30 6.07
C ALA A 145 19.05 9.92 6.57
N LEU A 146 20.13 9.37 6.00
CA LEU A 146 20.76 8.13 6.46
C LEU A 146 21.44 8.30 7.83
N GLU A 147 21.97 9.49 8.10
CA GLU A 147 22.67 9.82 9.37
C GLU A 147 21.73 10.32 10.47
N ALA A 148 20.43 10.54 10.19
CA ALA A 148 19.48 11.06 11.18
C ALA A 148 19.17 10.02 12.27
N PRO A 149 19.55 10.24 13.54
CA PRO A 149 19.32 9.27 14.59
C PRO A 149 17.89 9.41 15.16
N GLY A 150 17.21 8.27 15.34
CA GLY A 150 16.16 8.12 16.36
C GLY A 150 14.69 8.06 15.92
N THR A 151 14.37 8.19 14.63
CA THR A 151 13.01 7.83 14.14
C THR A 151 13.09 6.48 13.44
N ALA A 152 12.38 5.47 13.97
CA ALA A 152 12.25 4.17 13.32
C ALA A 152 11.88 4.37 11.85
N SER A 153 12.72 3.87 10.95
CA SER A 153 12.43 3.91 9.52
C SER A 153 11.16 3.12 9.22
N ILE A 154 10.56 3.34 8.05
CA ILE A 154 9.42 2.52 7.58
C ILE A 154 9.77 1.02 7.63
N ALA A 155 11.02 0.68 7.29
CA ALA A 155 11.53 -0.70 7.38
C ALA A 155 11.69 -1.20 8.80
N ASP A 156 12.08 -0.35 9.76
CA ASP A 156 12.12 -0.74 11.17
C ASP A 156 10.73 -1.01 11.73
N ALA A 157 9.75 -0.17 11.36
CA ALA A 157 8.36 -0.33 11.77
C ALA A 157 7.74 -1.59 11.16
N ALA A 158 7.92 -1.81 9.86
CA ALA A 158 7.46 -3.02 9.18
C ALA A 158 8.10 -4.28 9.77
N TRP A 159 9.43 -4.26 9.98
CA TRP A 159 10.15 -5.36 10.61
C TRP A 159 9.63 -5.69 12.02
N ALA A 160 9.38 -4.67 12.84
CA ALA A 160 8.86 -4.85 14.20
C ALA A 160 7.41 -5.37 14.22
N ALA A 161 6.61 -5.05 13.20
CA ALA A 161 5.22 -5.47 13.09
C ALA A 161 5.04 -6.95 12.67
N ILE A 162 6.09 -7.61 12.16
CA ILE A 162 6.03 -9.03 11.80
C ILE A 162 5.91 -9.87 13.08
N ASP A 163 4.71 -10.43 13.28
CA ASP A 163 4.39 -11.34 14.36
C ASP A 163 4.80 -12.78 14.01
N ILE A 164 5.63 -13.38 14.86
CA ILE A 164 6.13 -14.74 14.69
C ILE A 164 5.50 -15.62 15.76
N PRO A 165 4.55 -16.50 15.38
CA PRO A 165 3.90 -17.36 16.36
C PRO A 165 4.93 -18.28 17.02
N ARG A 166 4.88 -18.33 18.36
CA ARG A 166 5.73 -19.23 19.16
C ARG A 166 5.71 -20.64 18.58
N ASP A 167 6.82 -21.36 18.57
CA ASP A 167 6.92 -22.75 18.09
C ASP A 167 6.42 -22.98 16.65
N LEU A 168 6.17 -21.95 15.85
CA LEU A 168 5.89 -22.07 14.41
C LEU A 168 6.88 -21.25 13.57
N GLY A 169 7.81 -20.59 14.23
CA GLY A 169 8.77 -19.70 13.61
C GLY A 169 9.71 -19.10 14.65
N LEU A 170 10.72 -18.39 14.16
CA LEU A 170 11.72 -17.76 15.01
C LEU A 170 12.15 -16.41 14.43
N ASP A 171 12.48 -15.48 15.32
CA ASP A 171 13.26 -14.31 14.99
C ASP A 171 14.75 -14.64 15.19
N CYS A 172 15.47 -14.82 14.09
CA CYS A 172 16.89 -15.18 14.13
C CYS A 172 17.79 -13.95 14.28
N GLY A 173 17.25 -12.73 14.16
CA GLY A 173 18.00 -11.48 14.07
C GLY A 173 18.09 -10.95 12.63
N PRO A 174 18.96 -11.52 11.75
CA PRO A 174 19.10 -11.05 10.38
C PRO A 174 17.92 -11.42 9.49
N TYR A 175 17.17 -12.47 9.85
CA TYR A 175 15.94 -12.87 9.21
C TYR A 175 14.91 -13.33 10.26
N LYS A 176 13.63 -13.25 9.92
CA LYS A 176 12.53 -13.86 10.66
C LYS A 176 11.90 -14.91 9.78
N TRP A 177 11.31 -15.93 10.37
CA TRP A 177 10.54 -16.90 9.59
C TRP A 177 9.41 -17.49 10.43
N CYS A 178 8.35 -17.92 9.75
CA CYS A 178 7.27 -18.69 10.34
C CYS A 178 6.72 -19.70 9.33
N GLN A 179 5.87 -20.61 9.77
CA GLN A 179 5.34 -21.66 8.92
C GLN A 179 3.88 -21.99 9.18
N THR A 180 3.26 -22.53 8.14
CA THR A 180 1.99 -23.25 8.18
C THR A 180 2.21 -24.68 7.68
N GLN A 181 1.15 -25.47 7.59
CA GLN A 181 1.22 -26.80 6.96
C GLN A 181 1.58 -26.74 5.47
N ALA A 182 1.21 -25.65 4.78
CA ALA A 182 1.43 -25.51 3.34
C ALA A 182 2.71 -24.73 3.03
N GLN A 183 3.04 -23.71 3.81
CA GLN A 183 4.04 -22.70 3.45
C GLN A 183 5.05 -22.44 4.56
N VAL A 184 6.22 -21.95 4.17
CA VAL A 184 7.23 -21.34 5.04
C VAL A 184 7.38 -19.90 4.58
N PHE A 185 7.12 -18.97 5.49
CA PHE A 185 7.34 -17.55 5.27
C PHE A 185 8.71 -17.15 5.80
N VAL A 186 9.51 -16.48 4.98
CA VAL A 186 10.82 -15.94 5.36
C VAL A 186 10.83 -14.45 5.10
N TYR A 187 11.29 -13.69 6.08
CA TYR A 187 11.36 -12.24 6.06
C TYR A 187 12.81 -11.83 6.19
N VAL A 188 13.31 -11.05 5.22
CA VAL A 188 14.70 -10.55 5.21
C VAL A 188 14.68 -9.03 5.18
N LYS A 189 15.29 -8.41 6.18
CA LYS A 189 15.36 -6.95 6.24
C LYS A 189 16.38 -6.45 5.22
N LEU A 190 15.97 -5.50 4.38
CA LEU A 190 16.91 -4.87 3.45
C LEU A 190 17.74 -3.80 4.16
N PRO A 191 18.99 -3.59 3.73
CA PRO A 191 19.78 -2.46 4.22
C PRO A 191 19.08 -1.13 3.90
N PRO A 192 19.28 -0.10 4.74
CA PRO A 192 18.57 1.17 4.66
C PRO A 192 18.72 1.77 3.26
N GLN A 193 17.59 1.95 2.59
CA GLN A 193 17.57 2.57 1.27
C GLN A 193 17.51 4.09 1.41
N PRO A 194 18.28 4.83 0.60
CA PRO A 194 18.11 6.27 0.53
C PRO A 194 16.71 6.64 0.03
N PHE A 195 16.01 7.45 0.81
CA PHE A 195 14.65 7.89 0.53
C PHE A 195 14.62 8.81 -0.71
N SER A 196 14.40 8.27 -1.89
CA SER A 196 14.21 9.09 -3.09
C SER A 196 12.75 9.56 -3.16
N LYS A 197 12.50 10.83 -2.79
CA LYS A 197 11.21 11.52 -3.02
C LYS A 197 10.77 11.54 -4.48
N TYR A 198 11.67 11.23 -5.41
CA TYR A 198 11.44 11.27 -6.86
C TYR A 198 11.26 9.88 -7.51
N SER A 199 11.35 8.80 -6.73
CA SER A 199 11.19 7.46 -7.27
C SER A 199 9.92 6.81 -6.74
N ALA A 200 8.79 7.21 -7.29
CA ALA A 200 7.52 6.52 -7.04
C ALA A 200 7.51 5.10 -7.60
N PHE A 201 8.47 4.68 -8.44
CA PHE A 201 8.49 3.37 -9.08
C PHE A 201 9.90 2.93 -9.57
N GLY A 202 10.96 3.18 -8.82
CA GLY A 202 12.32 2.86 -9.28
C GLY A 202 13.27 2.44 -8.16
N LYS A 203 13.38 1.11 -7.96
CA LYS A 203 14.58 0.32 -7.58
C LYS A 203 14.23 -1.05 -6.99
N SER A 204 13.23 -1.76 -7.54
CA SER A 204 13.18 -3.24 -7.37
C SER A 204 14.39 -3.93 -8.03
N SER A 205 15.18 -3.21 -8.82
CA SER A 205 16.33 -3.70 -9.59
C SER A 205 17.57 -4.11 -8.78
N LYS A 206 17.58 -3.94 -7.46
CA LYS A 206 18.74 -4.36 -6.64
C LYS A 206 18.53 -5.64 -5.86
N VAL A 207 17.29 -6.10 -5.70
CA VAL A 207 16.98 -7.32 -4.95
C VAL A 207 16.91 -8.48 -5.94
N GLU A 208 17.72 -9.49 -5.72
CA GLU A 208 17.73 -10.72 -6.50
C GLU A 208 17.40 -11.88 -5.56
N VAL A 209 16.41 -12.68 -5.94
CA VAL A 209 16.01 -13.88 -5.19
C VAL A 209 16.12 -15.07 -6.13
N MET A 210 16.94 -16.05 -5.74
CA MET A 210 17.04 -17.34 -6.42
C MET A 210 16.42 -18.43 -5.56
N LEU A 211 15.47 -19.16 -6.13
CA LEU A 211 14.80 -20.28 -5.50
C LEU A 211 15.08 -21.56 -6.30
N GLU A 212 15.64 -22.55 -5.61
CA GLU A 212 15.81 -23.92 -6.10
C GLU A 212 15.00 -24.87 -5.21
N PRO A 213 14.73 -26.11 -5.65
CA PRO A 213 13.92 -27.03 -4.85
C PRO A 213 14.48 -27.25 -3.45
N THR A 214 15.81 -27.26 -3.30
CA THR A 214 16.51 -27.54 -2.04
C THR A 214 17.34 -26.36 -1.54
N ALA A 215 17.28 -25.18 -2.16
CA ALA A 215 18.11 -24.05 -1.77
C ALA A 215 17.42 -22.72 -2.05
N MET A 216 17.80 -21.68 -1.31
CA MET A 216 17.41 -20.32 -1.62
C MET A 216 18.58 -19.36 -1.42
N ARG A 217 18.53 -18.23 -2.13
CA ARG A 217 19.45 -17.11 -1.96
C ARG A 217 18.71 -15.80 -2.16
N VAL A 218 18.97 -14.84 -1.28
CA VAL A 218 18.50 -13.46 -1.34
C VAL A 218 19.74 -12.57 -1.35
N SER A 219 19.92 -11.79 -2.40
CA SER A 219 21.01 -10.84 -2.55
C SER A 219 20.49 -9.42 -2.78
N TRP A 220 21.27 -8.44 -2.33
CA TRP A 220 21.01 -7.03 -2.56
C TRP A 220 22.25 -6.34 -3.12
N GLY A 221 22.14 -5.78 -4.33
CA GLY A 221 23.24 -5.06 -4.96
C GLY A 221 24.50 -5.92 -5.23
N GLY A 222 24.32 -7.24 -5.37
CA GLY A 222 25.41 -8.21 -5.55
C GLY A 222 25.97 -8.79 -4.24
N GLU A 223 25.56 -8.28 -3.07
CA GLU A 223 25.91 -8.85 -1.77
C GLU A 223 24.87 -9.89 -1.34
N GLU A 224 25.30 -11.06 -0.87
CA GLU A 224 24.40 -12.09 -0.36
C GLU A 224 23.93 -11.72 1.06
N LEU A 225 22.63 -11.46 1.21
CA LEU A 225 22.02 -11.15 2.51
C LEU A 225 21.64 -12.42 3.28
N LEU A 226 21.13 -13.42 2.57
CA LEU A 226 20.68 -14.67 3.16
C LEU A 226 20.72 -15.78 2.11
N GLY A 227 21.30 -16.94 2.41
CA GLY A 227 21.30 -18.07 1.48
C GLY A 227 21.79 -19.37 2.10
N GLY A 228 21.40 -20.48 1.49
CA GLY A 228 21.79 -21.81 1.94
C GLY A 228 20.87 -22.93 1.45
N GLU A 229 21.25 -24.15 1.80
CA GLU A 229 20.44 -25.35 1.58
C GLU A 229 19.26 -25.38 2.54
N LEU A 230 18.05 -25.50 1.99
CA LEU A 230 16.80 -25.52 2.74
C LEU A 230 16.68 -26.79 3.57
N CYS A 231 16.00 -26.69 4.70
CA CYS A 231 15.72 -27.83 5.57
C CYS A 231 14.97 -28.95 4.84
N ARG A 232 14.07 -28.58 3.90
CA ARG A 232 13.35 -29.52 3.03
C ARG A 232 13.04 -28.89 1.67
N GLU A 233 12.62 -29.76 0.75
CA GLU A 233 12.21 -29.36 -0.58
C GLU A 233 10.99 -28.43 -0.61
N ILE A 234 11.05 -27.44 -1.51
CA ILE A 234 9.96 -26.52 -1.84
C ILE A 234 9.51 -26.70 -3.29
N LYS A 235 8.31 -26.21 -3.59
CA LYS A 235 7.76 -26.13 -4.94
C LYS A 235 8.02 -24.72 -5.49
N CYS A 236 9.14 -24.55 -6.20
CA CYS A 236 9.65 -23.24 -6.61
C CYS A 236 8.68 -22.48 -7.54
N ASP A 237 8.02 -23.18 -8.45
CA ASP A 237 7.06 -22.64 -9.42
C ASP A 237 5.82 -22.02 -8.77
N GLU A 238 5.46 -22.47 -7.56
CA GLU A 238 4.35 -21.93 -6.76
C GLU A 238 4.83 -21.12 -5.54
N SER A 239 6.15 -20.94 -5.38
CA SER A 239 6.72 -20.10 -4.33
C SER A 239 6.82 -18.66 -4.82
N THR A 240 6.48 -17.69 -3.99
CA THR A 240 6.43 -16.28 -4.36
C THR A 240 7.28 -15.42 -3.44
N TRP A 241 7.73 -14.27 -3.94
CA TRP A 241 8.37 -13.27 -3.09
C TRP A 241 7.99 -11.86 -3.55
N PHE A 242 8.03 -10.90 -2.64
CA PHE A 242 7.84 -9.49 -2.93
C PHE A 242 8.62 -8.63 -1.93
N VAL A 243 8.74 -7.34 -2.23
CA VAL A 243 9.36 -6.36 -1.34
C VAL A 243 8.29 -5.38 -0.86
N SER A 244 8.13 -5.28 0.45
CA SER A 244 7.17 -4.41 1.14
C SER A 244 7.92 -3.62 2.19
N ASP A 245 7.78 -2.29 2.17
CA ASP A 245 8.29 -1.42 3.24
C ASP A 245 9.77 -1.61 3.63
N GLY A 246 10.62 -2.12 2.73
CA GLY A 246 12.05 -2.40 3.01
C GLY A 246 12.33 -3.78 3.60
N VAL A 247 11.37 -4.70 3.53
CA VAL A 247 11.50 -6.12 3.89
C VAL A 247 11.22 -6.96 2.65
N VAL A 248 12.04 -7.98 2.41
CA VAL A 248 11.74 -9.04 1.42
C VAL A 248 10.90 -10.10 2.11
N GLU A 249 9.70 -10.33 1.61
CA GLU A 249 8.80 -11.38 2.07
C GLU A 249 8.82 -12.53 1.06
N LEU A 250 9.25 -13.71 1.50
CA LEU A 250 9.21 -14.94 0.72
C LEU A 250 8.13 -15.85 1.29
N ALA A 251 7.25 -16.36 0.42
CA ALA A 251 6.29 -17.40 0.71
C ALA A 251 6.71 -18.68 -0.04
N LEU A 252 7.43 -19.55 0.64
CA LEU A 252 7.95 -20.80 0.09
C LEU A 252 6.90 -21.89 0.26
N LEU A 253 6.45 -22.47 -0.85
CA LEU A 253 5.47 -23.54 -0.80
C LEU A 253 6.15 -24.88 -0.52
N LYS A 254 5.75 -25.57 0.54
CA LYS A 254 6.29 -26.89 0.88
C LYS A 254 5.94 -27.89 -0.23
N ARG A 255 6.94 -28.68 -0.65
CA ARG A 255 6.75 -29.72 -1.67
C ARG A 255 5.75 -30.78 -1.23
N TYR A 256 5.86 -31.21 0.02
CA TYR A 256 5.02 -32.24 0.63
C TYR A 256 4.06 -31.58 1.63
N ARG A 257 2.75 -31.64 1.35
CA ARG A 257 1.71 -30.97 2.14
C ARG A 257 0.44 -31.81 2.23
N ARG A 258 -0.49 -31.39 3.09
CA ARG A 258 -1.78 -32.06 3.23
C ARG A 258 -2.61 -31.96 1.96
N GLY A 259 -3.11 -33.10 1.49
CA GLY A 259 -3.96 -33.19 0.30
C GLY A 259 -3.23 -33.27 -1.05
N LEU A 260 -1.90 -33.07 -1.12
CA LEU A 260 -1.09 -33.36 -2.31
C LEU A 260 0.07 -34.28 -1.95
N ALA A 261 0.11 -35.44 -2.60
CA ALA A 261 1.08 -36.53 -2.49
C ALA A 261 2.25 -36.29 -1.51
N TYR A 262 2.17 -36.89 -0.32
CA TYR A 262 3.34 -37.06 0.54
C TYR A 262 4.38 -37.92 -0.18
N ALA A 263 5.66 -37.71 0.11
CA ALA A 263 6.67 -38.70 -0.21
C ALA A 263 6.29 -40.04 0.45
N LYS A 264 6.59 -41.15 -0.23
CA LYS A 264 6.23 -42.49 0.24
C LYS A 264 6.83 -42.74 1.62
N GLY A 265 5.98 -42.85 2.64
CA GLY A 265 6.39 -43.08 4.04
C GLY A 265 6.49 -41.82 4.91
N GLU A 266 6.17 -40.65 4.40
CA GLU A 266 6.13 -39.41 5.19
C GLU A 266 4.73 -39.12 5.75
N THR A 267 4.70 -38.46 6.91
CA THR A 267 3.49 -37.97 7.57
C THR A 267 3.47 -36.44 7.61
N ASN A 268 2.34 -35.84 7.96
CA ASN A 268 2.22 -34.39 8.18
C ASN A 268 3.24 -33.89 9.20
N ALA A 269 3.61 -34.69 10.19
CA ALA A 269 4.59 -34.31 11.19
C ALA A 269 5.99 -34.12 10.58
N ASN A 270 6.31 -34.85 9.51
CA ASN A 270 7.59 -34.74 8.79
C ASN A 270 7.70 -33.44 7.98
N THR A 271 6.57 -32.80 7.66
CA THR A 271 6.52 -31.53 6.90
C THR A 271 6.79 -30.30 7.77
N TYR A 272 6.93 -30.48 9.08
CA TYR A 272 7.22 -29.42 10.04
C TYR A 272 8.71 -29.07 10.01
N TRP A 273 9.01 -27.79 9.81
CA TRP A 273 10.38 -27.28 9.74
C TRP A 273 10.82 -26.83 11.12
N LYS A 274 12.02 -27.22 11.55
CA LYS A 274 12.62 -26.69 12.79
C LYS A 274 13.48 -25.45 12.51
N SER A 275 13.93 -25.28 11.29
CA SER A 275 14.75 -24.18 10.79
C SER A 275 14.45 -23.98 9.31
N VAL A 276 14.86 -22.83 8.76
CA VAL A 276 14.78 -22.59 7.30
C VAL A 276 15.85 -23.40 6.56
N PHE A 277 17.07 -23.45 7.09
CA PHE A 277 18.21 -24.13 6.48
C PHE A 277 18.48 -25.50 7.10
N ALA A 278 19.13 -26.38 6.34
CA ALA A 278 19.49 -27.74 6.75
C ALA A 278 20.53 -27.77 7.88
N ASN A 279 21.45 -26.80 7.92
CA ASN A 279 22.51 -26.68 8.92
C ASN A 279 22.39 -25.34 9.68
N PRO A 280 21.38 -25.19 10.56
CA PRO A 280 21.17 -23.94 11.30
C PRO A 280 22.15 -23.81 12.48
N GLU A 281 22.47 -22.57 12.86
CA GLU A 281 23.02 -22.30 14.19
C GLU A 281 21.97 -22.62 15.26
N GLU A 282 22.37 -22.91 16.50
CA GLU A 282 21.45 -23.31 17.58
C GLU A 282 20.34 -22.28 17.84
N LYS A 283 20.67 -20.98 17.69
CA LYS A 283 19.74 -19.85 17.83
C LYS A 283 18.79 -19.67 16.64
N GLU A 284 18.97 -20.42 15.55
CA GLU A 284 18.17 -20.33 14.33
C GLU A 284 17.19 -21.52 14.17
N ALA A 285 17.24 -22.45 15.12
CA ALA A 285 16.41 -23.64 15.15
C ALA A 285 15.45 -23.65 16.34
N LEU A 286 14.21 -24.07 16.08
CA LEU A 286 13.21 -24.32 17.09
C LEU A 286 13.60 -25.52 17.96
N GLN A 287 13.67 -25.28 19.26
CA GLN A 287 14.00 -26.28 20.27
C GLN A 287 12.76 -27.11 20.66
N VAL A 288 12.10 -27.70 19.67
CA VAL A 288 10.93 -28.57 19.86
C VAL A 288 11.19 -29.98 19.37
N ASN A 289 10.70 -30.96 20.14
CA ASN A 289 10.87 -32.37 19.80
C ASN A 289 9.89 -32.81 18.70
N HIS A 290 8.66 -32.30 18.76
CA HIS A 290 7.57 -32.63 17.83
C HIS A 290 6.80 -31.35 17.44
N PRO A 291 6.09 -31.38 16.29
CA PRO A 291 5.25 -30.26 15.86
C PRO A 291 4.18 -29.95 16.92
N PRO A 292 3.96 -28.68 17.29
CA PRO A 292 2.93 -28.33 18.26
C PRO A 292 1.53 -28.54 17.67
N SER A 293 0.52 -28.80 18.50
CA SER A 293 -0.86 -29.05 18.02
C SER A 293 -1.39 -27.96 17.09
N LYS A 294 -1.11 -26.69 17.41
CA LYS A 294 -1.47 -25.51 16.60
C LYS A 294 -0.95 -25.57 15.15
N TYR A 295 0.13 -26.31 14.88
CA TYR A 295 0.62 -26.51 13.52
C TYR A 295 -0.46 -27.15 12.65
N TYR A 296 -1.18 -28.13 13.21
CA TYR A 296 -2.25 -28.86 12.53
C TYR A 296 -3.51 -28.02 12.28
N ASP A 297 -3.62 -26.85 12.93
CA ASP A 297 -4.74 -25.92 12.81
C ASP A 297 -4.47 -24.76 11.82
N THR A 298 -3.25 -24.65 11.28
CA THR A 298 -2.84 -23.50 10.45
C THR A 298 -3.49 -23.41 9.05
N GLU A 299 -4.28 -24.40 8.61
CA GLU A 299 -4.83 -24.41 7.24
C GLU A 299 -6.13 -23.62 7.04
N TRP A 300 -6.64 -22.93 8.06
CA TRP A 300 -7.89 -22.17 7.94
C TRP A 300 -7.79 -20.74 8.46
N ARG A 301 -7.41 -19.82 7.56
CA ARG A 301 -7.93 -18.45 7.58
C ARG A 301 -8.00 -17.89 6.15
N MET A 302 -8.85 -18.49 5.33
CA MET A 302 -9.53 -17.70 4.30
C MET A 302 -10.46 -16.76 5.07
N GLU A 303 -10.35 -15.45 4.85
CA GLU A 303 -11.30 -14.49 5.43
C GLU A 303 -12.73 -14.98 5.15
N GLU A 304 -13.48 -15.30 6.21
CA GLU A 304 -14.92 -15.50 6.10
C GLU A 304 -15.51 -14.16 5.65
N GLY A 305 -15.77 -14.07 4.33
CA GLY A 305 -16.72 -13.13 3.78
C GLY A 305 -18.00 -13.26 4.60
N GLY A 306 -18.39 -12.16 5.24
CA GLY A 306 -19.53 -12.16 6.13
C GLY A 306 -20.79 -12.66 5.43
N ASP A 307 -21.47 -13.58 6.09
CA ASP A 307 -22.93 -13.53 6.09
C ASP A 307 -23.42 -13.86 7.50
N GLY A 308 -24.30 -12.98 7.98
CA GLY A 308 -24.84 -13.06 9.33
C GLY A 308 -26.01 -14.02 9.39
N GLY A 309 -26.15 -14.70 10.54
CA GLY A 309 -27.42 -15.33 10.90
C GLY A 309 -27.29 -16.51 11.85
N GLY A 310 -27.27 -16.24 13.16
CA GLY A 310 -27.80 -17.21 14.13
C GLY A 310 -29.32 -17.40 13.96
N PRO A 311 -30.01 -18.30 14.70
CA PRO A 311 -29.69 -18.60 16.10
C PRO A 311 -29.77 -20.08 16.54
N GLY A 312 -29.01 -20.38 17.59
CA GLY A 312 -29.31 -21.25 18.73
C GLY A 312 -30.10 -22.55 18.52
N THR A 313 -29.48 -23.67 18.90
CA THR A 313 -30.17 -24.64 19.77
C THR A 313 -29.25 -25.14 20.88
N ALA A 314 -29.89 -25.34 22.03
CA ALA A 314 -29.32 -25.47 23.34
C ALA A 314 -28.72 -26.85 23.62
N ARG A 315 -27.79 -26.85 24.60
CA ARG A 315 -27.51 -27.90 25.58
C ARG A 315 -28.38 -29.16 25.51
N ARG A 316 -27.72 -30.32 25.53
CA ARG A 316 -27.98 -31.32 26.58
C ARG A 316 -26.75 -32.19 26.85
N SER A 317 -26.42 -32.23 28.13
CA SER A 317 -25.48 -33.13 28.77
C SER A 317 -26.18 -34.44 29.19
N ARG A 318 -25.35 -35.47 29.44
CA ARG A 318 -25.65 -36.77 30.10
C ARG A 318 -26.44 -37.74 29.21
N ARG A 319 -26.05 -39.01 29.07
CA ARG A 319 -25.41 -39.95 29.99
C ARG A 319 -24.37 -40.80 29.26
#